data_AF-A0A0P0XTZ7-F1
#
_entry.id   AF-A0A0P0XTZ7-F1
#
_cell.length_a   1.000
_cell.length_b   1.000
_cell.length_c   1.000
_cell.angle_alpha   90.00
_cell.angle_beta   90.00
_cell.angle_gamma   90.00
#
_symmetry.space_group_name_H-M   'P 1'
#
loop_
_entity.id
_entity.type
_entity.pdbx_description
1 polymer ?
#
loop_
_entity_poly.entity_id
_entity_poly.type
_entity_poly.pdbx_seq_one_letter_code
_entity_poly.pdbx_strand_id
1 'polypeptide(L)'
;DSYAPISAPLPLLVRGLPSNNKQSAQPPDSQSSAYGGTLYGEGWSFLIPDLVCDVENGLLWKLHLDLEAIAASTSDAPLILEFLQRRKSDPSMVKTLSLAIVRTIILERRPITMVAKAMDVVLDSYSRLMKMGGGLPAVRRTSEQNQQPGVQPGVNPDSASGDGNRPVQSNSEVEHGIANLAEHVDRTLLNTSSDSDDIIDASGASDAPDRKPQVLGQDSRPLASGTSTQHGSHVASVAVSPSEMFESVFVLVEDEMMADPAYLISIIMEFLRSVSRAGLKAPPNLFVMMTTLLARSNRYPEIALFVSNKILEPSKELAMQLMELGQQHSPTRKLGVDMLRERGLHHDYVTALLQDGYHLEALRYARKYKVITVQPVLFLEKAVAINSAQNLAAMLSFFSEFTPTFKTTSDYGRYRHILSEMI
;
A
#
# COMPACT_ATOMS: atom_id res chain seq x y z
N ASP A 1 -46.00 -17.24 19.87
CA ASP A 1 -44.99 -16.36 19.25
C ASP A 1 -45.58 -15.63 18.08
N SER A 2 -45.59 -14.30 18.12
CA SER A 2 -46.17 -13.48 17.08
C SER A 2 -45.16 -13.27 15.94
N TYR A 3 -45.45 -13.82 14.76
CA TYR A 3 -44.81 -13.44 13.49
C TYR A 3 -45.21 -12.03 13.01
N ALA A 4 -45.59 -11.15 13.94
CA ALA A 4 -45.87 -9.75 13.65
C ALA A 4 -44.54 -9.03 13.36
N PRO A 5 -44.41 -8.29 12.25
CA PRO A 5 -43.17 -7.59 11.95
C PRO A 5 -42.92 -6.50 13.01
N ILE A 6 -41.68 -6.42 13.49
CA ILE A 6 -41.26 -5.54 14.59
C ILE A 6 -41.33 -4.05 14.18
N SER A 7 -41.35 -3.78 12.87
CA SER A 7 -41.55 -2.46 12.29
C SER A 7 -42.56 -2.53 11.14
N ALA A 8 -43.09 -1.38 10.72
CA ALA A 8 -43.75 -1.29 9.42
C ALA A 8 -42.80 -1.76 8.29
N PRO A 9 -43.33 -2.33 7.19
CA PRO A 9 -42.52 -2.68 6.03
C PRO A 9 -41.86 -1.42 5.44
N LEU A 10 -40.61 -1.55 5.00
CA LEU A 10 -39.86 -0.45 4.40
C LEU A 10 -40.48 -0.02 3.06
N PRO A 11 -40.50 1.29 2.72
CA PRO A 11 -40.96 1.71 1.40
C PRO A 11 -40.02 1.16 0.31
N LEU A 12 -40.57 0.42 -0.65
CA LEU A 12 -39.82 -0.16 -1.76
C LEU A 12 -39.80 0.78 -2.97
N LEU A 13 -38.61 1.07 -3.49
CA LEU A 13 -38.43 1.76 -4.76
C LEU A 13 -38.46 0.73 -5.90
N VAL A 14 -39.53 0.73 -6.70
CA VAL A 14 -39.67 -0.17 -7.85
C VAL A 14 -38.83 0.34 -9.02
N ARG A 15 -37.78 -0.40 -9.39
CA ARG A 15 -36.92 -0.13 -10.55
C ARG A 15 -36.98 -1.30 -11.54
N GLY A 16 -36.89 -1.02 -12.84
CA GLY A 16 -36.69 -2.05 -13.87
C GLY A 16 -37.90 -2.42 -14.75
N LEU A 17 -39.03 -1.74 -14.62
CA LEU A 17 -40.16 -1.94 -15.55
C LEU A 17 -39.81 -1.40 -16.96
N PRO A 18 -40.15 -2.13 -18.04
CA PRO A 18 -39.93 -1.67 -19.41
C PRO A 18 -40.88 -0.49 -19.71
N SER A 19 -40.36 0.73 -19.60
CA SER A 19 -41.11 1.97 -19.83
C SER A 19 -41.45 2.14 -21.31
N ASN A 20 -42.60 1.61 -21.73
CA ASN A 20 -43.08 1.73 -23.10
C ASN A 20 -43.86 3.04 -23.26
N ASN A 21 -43.44 3.86 -24.25
CA ASN A 21 -43.92 5.21 -24.61
C ASN A 21 -43.51 6.43 -23.76
N LYS A 22 -42.68 7.28 -24.38
CA LYS A 22 -42.88 8.73 -24.59
C LYS A 22 -43.83 9.46 -23.63
N GLN A 23 -43.34 9.84 -22.45
CA GLN A 23 -43.87 11.00 -21.71
C GLN A 23 -42.75 11.74 -20.98
N SER A 24 -42.92 13.05 -20.83
CA SER A 24 -41.92 13.99 -20.34
C SER A 24 -41.64 13.84 -18.84
N ALA A 25 -40.45 14.26 -18.41
CA ALA A 25 -39.95 14.17 -17.04
C ALA A 25 -41.00 14.60 -15.99
N GLN A 26 -41.30 13.67 -15.06
CA GLN A 26 -42.02 13.93 -13.81
C GLN A 26 -41.07 13.83 -12.60
N PRO A 27 -41.38 14.49 -11.47
CA PRO A 27 -40.58 14.46 -10.26
C PRO A 27 -40.54 13.06 -9.61
N PRO A 28 -39.53 12.78 -8.74
CA PRO A 28 -39.21 11.43 -8.26
C PRO A 28 -40.31 10.75 -7.43
N ASP A 29 -41.24 11.50 -6.83
CA ASP A 29 -42.28 10.97 -5.93
C ASP A 29 -43.31 10.06 -6.61
N SER A 30 -43.33 9.99 -7.95
CA SER A 30 -44.31 9.22 -8.72
C SER A 30 -43.90 7.77 -9.04
N GLN A 31 -42.72 7.28 -8.63
CA GLN A 31 -42.25 5.93 -9.02
C GLN A 31 -43.14 4.77 -8.52
N SER A 32 -43.93 4.97 -7.46
CA SER A 32 -44.92 3.99 -7.02
C SER A 32 -46.02 3.71 -8.06
N SER A 33 -46.26 4.63 -9.02
CA SER A 33 -47.30 4.44 -10.04
C SER A 33 -46.89 3.48 -11.16
N ALA A 34 -45.61 3.15 -11.30
CA ALA A 34 -45.13 2.31 -12.39
C ALA A 34 -45.56 0.84 -12.23
N TYR A 35 -45.63 0.35 -10.99
CA TYR A 35 -45.93 -1.04 -10.65
C TYR A 35 -47.41 -1.42 -10.84
N GLY A 36 -48.34 -0.47 -10.68
CA GLY A 36 -49.78 -0.69 -10.83
C GLY A 36 -50.47 -1.55 -9.75
N GLY A 37 -49.74 -2.49 -9.14
CA GLY A 37 -50.22 -3.34 -8.04
C GLY A 37 -50.00 -2.76 -6.64
N THR A 38 -50.60 -3.42 -5.64
CA THR A 38 -50.42 -3.08 -4.21
C THR A 38 -49.07 -3.61 -3.72
N LEU A 39 -48.18 -2.72 -3.25
CA LEU A 39 -46.95 -3.13 -2.56
C LEU A 39 -47.31 -3.86 -1.26
N TYR A 40 -46.64 -4.97 -0.98
CA TYR A 40 -46.95 -5.84 0.17
C TYR A 40 -48.39 -6.42 0.15
N GLY A 41 -48.99 -6.59 -1.03
CA GLY A 41 -50.28 -7.26 -1.20
C GLY A 41 -50.26 -8.75 -0.83
N GLU A 42 -51.45 -9.34 -0.65
CA GLU A 42 -51.60 -10.74 -0.19
C GLU A 42 -51.04 -11.76 -1.20
N GLY A 43 -51.04 -11.46 -2.50
CA GLY A 43 -50.40 -12.25 -3.55
C GLY A 43 -48.86 -12.25 -3.57
N TRP A 44 -48.18 -11.56 -2.64
CA TRP A 44 -46.72 -11.56 -2.53
C TRP A 44 -46.19 -12.74 -1.71
N SER A 45 -45.32 -13.53 -2.32
CA SER A 45 -44.59 -14.61 -1.66
C SER A 45 -43.08 -14.36 -1.67
N PHE A 46 -42.48 -14.35 -0.48
CA PHE A 46 -41.04 -14.12 -0.29
C PHE A 46 -40.25 -15.41 -0.49
N LEU A 47 -39.25 -15.37 -1.37
CA LEU A 47 -38.42 -16.51 -1.76
C LEU A 47 -36.95 -16.21 -1.41
N ILE A 48 -36.29 -17.19 -0.78
CA ILE A 48 -34.90 -17.07 -0.33
C ILE A 48 -33.96 -17.07 -1.56
N PRO A 49 -32.92 -16.21 -1.61
CA PRO A 49 -32.49 -15.28 -0.56
C PRO A 49 -33.10 -13.87 -0.67
N ASP A 50 -33.47 -13.43 -1.87
CA ASP A 50 -33.75 -12.03 -2.18
C ASP A 50 -34.83 -11.85 -3.27
N LEU A 51 -35.76 -12.79 -3.41
CA LEU A 51 -36.80 -12.76 -4.44
C LEU A 51 -38.21 -12.55 -3.84
N VAL A 52 -39.07 -11.86 -4.59
CA VAL A 52 -40.51 -11.73 -4.28
C VAL A 52 -41.30 -12.15 -5.51
N CYS A 53 -42.05 -13.24 -5.39
CA CYS A 53 -42.98 -13.69 -6.42
C CYS A 53 -44.36 -13.09 -6.14
N ASP A 54 -44.78 -12.21 -7.03
CA ASP A 54 -46.07 -11.54 -7.05
C ASP A 54 -47.00 -12.31 -8.01
N VAL A 55 -47.85 -13.14 -7.43
CA VAL A 55 -48.72 -14.08 -8.17
C VAL A 55 -49.89 -13.34 -8.84
N GLU A 56 -50.34 -12.22 -8.27
CA GLU A 56 -51.47 -11.44 -8.77
C GLU A 56 -51.13 -10.75 -10.10
N ASN A 57 -49.95 -10.15 -10.22
CA ASN A 57 -49.51 -9.48 -11.45
C ASN A 57 -48.60 -10.37 -12.33
N GLY A 58 -48.25 -11.57 -11.87
CA GLY A 58 -47.41 -12.51 -12.60
C GLY A 58 -45.94 -12.08 -12.70
N LEU A 59 -45.43 -11.38 -11.69
CA LEU A 59 -44.09 -10.76 -11.70
C LEU A 59 -43.16 -11.42 -10.67
N LEU A 60 -41.88 -11.53 -11.03
CA LEU A 60 -40.83 -11.98 -10.13
C LEU A 60 -39.84 -10.82 -9.91
N TRP A 61 -39.83 -10.29 -8.70
CA TRP A 61 -38.98 -9.20 -8.28
C TRP A 61 -37.73 -9.70 -7.57
N LYS A 62 -36.68 -8.89 -7.63
CA LYS A 62 -35.45 -9.08 -6.85
C LYS A 62 -35.23 -7.90 -5.93
N LEU A 63 -35.06 -8.18 -4.64
CA LEU A 63 -34.77 -7.21 -3.60
C LEU A 63 -33.29 -6.85 -3.63
N HIS A 64 -32.99 -5.58 -3.85
CA HIS A 64 -31.66 -5.02 -3.72
C HIS A 64 -31.61 -4.06 -2.53
N LEU A 65 -30.54 -4.16 -1.74
CA LEU A 65 -30.27 -3.21 -0.66
C LEU A 65 -29.67 -1.93 -1.26
N ASP A 66 -30.30 -0.78 -1.03
CA ASP A 66 -29.75 0.51 -1.44
C ASP A 66 -28.62 0.93 -0.49
N LEU A 67 -27.38 0.67 -0.90
CA LEU A 67 -26.20 0.89 -0.08
C LEU A 67 -25.89 2.39 0.12
N GLU A 68 -26.30 3.23 -0.81
CA GLU A 68 -26.13 4.68 -0.72
C GLU A 68 -27.08 5.24 0.35
N ALA A 69 -28.36 4.82 0.33
CA ALA A 69 -29.33 5.18 1.35
C ALA A 69 -28.94 4.66 2.75
N ILE A 70 -28.45 3.42 2.85
CA ILE A 70 -27.97 2.86 4.12
C ILE A 70 -26.75 3.65 4.62
N ALA A 71 -25.79 3.99 3.75
CA ALA A 71 -24.63 4.79 4.11
C ALA A 71 -25.01 6.22 4.56
N ALA A 72 -26.02 6.82 3.95
CA ALA A 72 -26.54 8.13 4.34
C ALA A 72 -27.38 8.11 5.65
N SER A 73 -27.94 6.95 6.03
CA SER A 73 -28.83 6.83 7.20
C SER A 73 -28.14 6.78 8.56
N THR A 74 -26.80 6.72 8.61
CA THR A 74 -26.03 6.61 9.86
C THR A 74 -24.83 7.55 9.89
N SER A 75 -24.57 8.16 11.04
CA SER A 75 -23.40 8.99 11.30
C SER A 75 -22.22 8.22 11.93
N ASP A 76 -22.42 6.94 12.29
CA ASP A 76 -21.34 6.09 12.83
C ASP A 76 -20.54 5.46 11.68
N ALA A 77 -19.53 6.19 11.22
CA ALA A 77 -18.65 5.78 10.13
C ALA A 77 -17.95 4.42 10.36
N PRO A 78 -17.39 4.11 11.55
CA PRO A 78 -16.89 2.77 11.85
C PRO A 78 -17.94 1.66 11.64
N LEU A 79 -19.17 1.81 12.15
CA LEU A 79 -20.22 0.79 12.03
C LEU A 79 -20.67 0.55 10.58
N ILE A 80 -20.86 1.61 9.78
CA ILE A 80 -21.23 1.45 8.37
C ILE A 80 -20.10 0.81 7.56
N LEU A 81 -18.85 1.20 7.80
CA LEU A 81 -17.69 0.56 7.17
C LEU A 81 -17.61 -0.92 7.56
N GLU A 82 -17.92 -1.25 8.81
CA GLU A 82 -17.99 -2.62 9.31
C GLU A 82 -19.08 -3.46 8.62
N PHE A 83 -20.23 -2.86 8.31
CA PHE A 83 -21.28 -3.49 7.51
C PHE A 83 -20.82 -3.68 6.05
N LEU A 84 -20.31 -2.62 5.43
CA LEU A 84 -19.84 -2.61 4.04
C LEU A 84 -18.73 -3.64 3.81
N GLN A 85 -17.69 -3.66 4.65
CA GLN A 85 -16.54 -4.54 4.53
C GLN A 85 -16.83 -6.04 4.74
N ARG A 86 -18.04 -6.40 5.22
CA ARG A 86 -18.50 -7.80 5.31
C ARG A 86 -19.28 -8.27 4.08
N ARG A 87 -19.63 -7.37 3.15
CA ARG A 87 -20.43 -7.69 1.96
C ARG A 87 -19.62 -8.49 0.92
N LYS A 88 -20.35 -9.18 0.04
CA LYS A 88 -19.80 -9.89 -1.13
C LYS A 88 -20.45 -9.47 -2.46
N SER A 89 -21.60 -8.81 -2.40
CA SER A 89 -22.27 -8.19 -3.54
C SER A 89 -21.75 -6.78 -3.79
N ASP A 90 -21.82 -6.36 -5.05
CA ASP A 90 -21.53 -5.01 -5.54
C ASP A 90 -20.16 -4.44 -5.07
N PRO A 91 -19.05 -5.20 -5.24
CA PRO A 91 -17.76 -4.87 -4.65
C PRO A 91 -17.22 -3.48 -5.05
N SER A 92 -17.50 -3.03 -6.27
CA SER A 92 -17.17 -1.68 -6.74
C SER A 92 -17.93 -0.61 -5.95
N MET A 93 -19.24 -0.75 -5.78
CA MET A 93 -20.07 0.21 -5.03
C MET A 93 -19.65 0.26 -3.56
N VAL A 94 -19.47 -0.90 -2.92
CA VAL A 94 -19.03 -1.00 -1.53
C VAL A 94 -17.67 -0.32 -1.31
N LYS A 95 -16.76 -0.45 -2.28
CA LYS A 95 -15.44 0.18 -2.29
C LYS A 95 -15.50 1.69 -2.46
N THR A 96 -16.27 2.18 -3.43
CA THR A 96 -16.54 3.62 -3.64
C THR A 96 -17.14 4.25 -2.39
N LEU A 97 -18.17 3.63 -1.79
CA LEU A 97 -18.78 4.11 -0.55
C LEU A 97 -17.80 4.09 0.62
N SER A 98 -16.98 3.04 0.77
CA SER A 98 -16.00 2.97 1.85
C SER A 98 -14.96 4.11 1.77
N LEU A 99 -14.46 4.39 0.56
CA LEU A 99 -13.53 5.49 0.29
C LEU A 99 -14.20 6.85 0.53
N ALA A 100 -15.43 7.04 0.04
CA ALA A 100 -16.19 8.27 0.23
C ALA A 100 -16.47 8.56 1.72
N ILE A 101 -16.89 7.57 2.49
CA ILE A 101 -17.15 7.71 3.94
C ILE A 101 -15.88 8.15 4.68
N VAL A 102 -14.74 7.48 4.43
CA VAL A 102 -13.46 7.84 5.08
C VAL A 102 -13.01 9.25 4.67
N ARG A 103 -13.16 9.64 3.39
CA ARG A 103 -12.87 11.00 2.93
C ARG A 103 -13.77 12.04 3.60
N THR A 104 -15.07 11.83 3.63
CA THR A 104 -16.05 12.75 4.23
C THR A 104 -15.75 13.01 5.70
N ILE A 105 -15.52 11.96 6.53
CA ILE A 105 -15.22 12.19 7.95
C ILE A 105 -13.89 12.92 8.20
N ILE A 106 -12.93 12.82 7.26
CA ILE A 106 -11.69 13.58 7.33
C ILE A 106 -11.94 15.05 6.98
N LEU A 107 -12.63 15.34 5.87
CA LEU A 107 -12.99 16.69 5.44
C LEU A 107 -13.88 17.42 6.46
N GLU A 108 -14.83 16.72 7.07
CA GLU A 108 -15.67 17.22 8.17
C GLU A 108 -14.91 17.43 9.51
N ARG A 109 -13.59 17.17 9.55
CA ARG A 109 -12.75 17.29 10.74
C ARG A 109 -13.30 16.53 11.96
N ARG A 110 -13.83 15.32 11.74
CA ARG A 110 -14.31 14.43 12.82
C ARG A 110 -13.16 14.09 13.79
N PRO A 111 -13.45 13.69 15.05
CA PRO A 111 -12.40 13.36 16.01
C PRO A 111 -11.43 12.30 15.46
N ILE A 112 -10.12 12.52 15.65
CA ILE A 112 -9.05 11.64 15.12
C ILE A 112 -9.30 10.17 15.52
N THR A 113 -9.80 9.93 16.74
CA THR A 113 -10.13 8.59 17.26
C THR A 113 -11.31 7.89 16.54
N MET A 114 -12.22 8.65 15.92
CA MET A 114 -13.29 8.12 15.07
C MET A 114 -12.73 7.76 13.69
N VAL A 115 -11.93 8.65 13.09
CA VAL A 115 -11.26 8.40 11.80
C VAL A 115 -10.30 7.21 11.89
N ALA A 116 -9.55 7.09 12.99
CA ALA A 116 -8.69 5.96 13.29
C ALA A 116 -9.44 4.62 13.19
N LYS A 117 -10.58 4.51 13.90
CA LYS A 117 -11.42 3.31 13.90
C LYS A 117 -12.00 3.02 12.51
N ALA A 118 -12.41 4.05 11.77
CA ALA A 118 -12.89 3.90 10.40
C ALA A 118 -11.81 3.35 9.46
N MET A 119 -10.59 3.89 9.51
CA MET A 119 -9.44 3.40 8.73
C MET A 119 -9.02 1.99 9.17
N ASP A 120 -9.02 1.71 10.47
CA ASP A 120 -8.72 0.39 11.04
C ASP A 120 -9.64 -0.70 10.46
N VAL A 121 -10.96 -0.48 10.44
CA VAL A 121 -11.94 -1.43 9.89
C VAL A 121 -11.64 -1.80 8.44
N VAL A 122 -11.28 -0.80 7.63
CA VAL A 122 -10.96 -0.98 6.21
C VAL A 122 -9.62 -1.70 6.02
N LEU A 123 -8.58 -1.30 6.76
CA LEU A 123 -7.25 -1.91 6.69
C LEU A 123 -7.22 -3.34 7.23
N ASP A 124 -7.97 -3.63 8.30
CA ASP A 124 -8.09 -4.98 8.85
C ASP A 124 -8.87 -5.90 7.91
N SER A 125 -9.84 -5.37 7.15
CA SER A 125 -10.52 -6.10 6.06
C SER A 125 -9.54 -6.51 4.95
N TYR A 126 -8.72 -5.57 4.48
CA TYR A 126 -7.68 -5.84 3.49
C TYR A 126 -6.60 -6.80 4.03
N SER A 127 -6.14 -6.64 5.26
CA SER A 127 -5.17 -7.53 5.92
C SER A 127 -5.69 -8.97 6.03
N ARG A 128 -6.98 -9.17 6.37
CA ARG A 128 -7.63 -10.49 6.35
C ARG A 128 -7.65 -11.09 4.95
N LEU A 129 -7.98 -10.32 3.92
CA LEU A 129 -7.96 -10.81 2.53
C LEU A 129 -6.56 -11.26 2.10
N MET A 130 -5.53 -10.46 2.40
CA MET A 130 -4.14 -10.79 2.07
C MET A 130 -3.63 -12.04 2.79
N LYS A 131 -4.11 -12.31 4.01
CA LYS A 131 -3.81 -13.54 4.77
C LYS A 131 -4.53 -14.77 4.20
N MET A 132 -5.75 -14.58 3.68
CA MET A 132 -6.59 -15.65 3.10
C MET A 132 -6.17 -16.03 1.67
N GLY A 133 -5.70 -15.05 0.88
CA GLY A 133 -5.42 -15.19 -0.56
C GLY A 133 -4.13 -15.93 -0.94
N GLY A 134 -3.45 -16.56 0.02
CA GLY A 134 -2.20 -17.29 -0.18
C GLY A 134 -1.00 -16.58 0.44
N GLY A 135 -0.51 -17.12 1.56
CA GLY A 135 0.73 -16.66 2.17
C GLY A 135 1.94 -17.03 1.29
N LEU A 136 2.76 -16.04 0.96
CA LEU A 136 4.10 -16.22 0.38
C LEU A 136 5.12 -15.39 1.15
N PRO A 137 6.42 -15.77 1.09
CA PRO A 137 7.17 -16.00 2.32
C PRO A 137 7.78 -14.76 2.94
N ALA A 138 8.07 -14.88 4.24
CA ALA A 138 8.99 -13.99 4.93
C ALA A 138 10.27 -13.79 4.11
N VAL A 139 10.66 -12.52 3.95
CA VAL A 139 11.80 -12.08 3.14
C VAL A 139 13.06 -12.85 3.53
N ARG A 140 13.50 -13.77 2.67
CA ARG A 140 14.89 -14.20 2.66
C ARG A 140 15.73 -12.98 2.29
N ARG A 141 16.60 -12.56 3.21
CA ARG A 141 17.59 -11.51 2.96
C ARG A 141 18.46 -11.96 1.79
N THR A 142 18.31 -11.32 0.63
CA THR A 142 19.25 -11.48 -0.49
C THR A 142 20.52 -10.72 -0.17
N SER A 143 21.44 -11.39 0.54
CA SER A 143 22.84 -10.98 0.59
C SER A 143 23.44 -11.20 -0.80
N GLU A 144 23.47 -10.15 -1.62
CA GLU A 144 24.14 -10.15 -2.92
C GLU A 144 25.66 -10.19 -2.74
N GLN A 145 26.20 -11.36 -2.46
CA GLN A 145 27.65 -11.60 -2.46
C GLN A 145 28.08 -12.04 -3.86
N ASN A 146 28.46 -11.05 -4.67
CA ASN A 146 28.86 -11.20 -6.06
C ASN A 146 30.15 -12.04 -6.17
N GLN A 147 30.05 -13.30 -6.61
CA GLN A 147 31.20 -14.18 -6.83
C GLN A 147 31.69 -14.10 -8.28
N GLN A 148 32.96 -13.73 -8.47
CA GLN A 148 33.67 -13.95 -9.73
C GLN A 148 34.18 -15.40 -9.81
N PRO A 149 34.27 -16.01 -11.00
CA PRO A 149 34.79 -17.36 -11.15
C PRO A 149 36.31 -17.39 -11.02
N GLY A 150 36.82 -18.19 -10.07
CA GLY A 150 38.25 -18.40 -9.81
C GLY A 150 38.62 -19.88 -9.89
N VAL A 151 39.63 -20.18 -10.71
CA VAL A 151 40.10 -21.54 -11.05
C VAL A 151 40.73 -22.26 -9.83
N GLN A 152 40.39 -23.54 -9.62
CA GLN A 152 41.13 -24.43 -8.72
C GLN A 152 42.47 -24.85 -9.35
N PRO A 153 43.52 -25.03 -8.54
CA PRO A 153 43.97 -26.39 -8.28
C PRO A 153 44.25 -26.66 -6.79
N GLY A 154 44.18 -27.93 -6.39
CA GLY A 154 44.39 -28.37 -5.01
C GLY A 154 45.78 -28.94 -4.73
N VAL A 155 45.82 -29.90 -3.79
CA VAL A 155 46.99 -30.68 -3.30
C VAL A 155 47.70 -30.07 -2.06
N ASN A 156 47.30 -30.57 -0.89
CA ASN A 156 48.06 -30.66 0.36
C ASN A 156 49.31 -31.57 0.18
N PRO A 157 50.35 -31.58 1.05
CA PRO A 157 50.21 -31.53 2.52
C PRO A 157 51.38 -30.91 3.36
N ASP A 158 51.24 -31.13 4.67
CA ASP A 158 52.27 -31.33 5.72
C ASP A 158 52.67 -30.22 6.71
N SER A 159 52.75 -30.67 7.97
CA SER A 159 53.40 -30.08 9.16
C SER A 159 52.79 -28.84 9.82
N ALA A 160 52.97 -28.56 11.11
CA ALA A 160 53.14 -29.39 12.33
C ALA A 160 53.10 -28.44 13.56
N SER A 161 52.57 -28.92 14.70
CA SER A 161 52.90 -28.59 16.12
C SER A 161 53.26 -27.16 16.60
N GLY A 162 52.73 -26.80 17.80
CA GLY A 162 53.21 -25.69 18.65
C GLY A 162 52.16 -24.59 18.87
N ASP A 163 51.41 -24.48 19.97
CA ASP A 163 51.68 -24.49 21.43
C ASP A 163 51.87 -23.07 22.03
N GLY A 164 51.34 -22.85 23.24
CA GLY A 164 51.66 -21.77 24.19
C GLY A 164 51.36 -20.30 23.82
N ASN A 165 50.23 -19.75 24.31
CA ASN A 165 50.21 -18.83 25.48
C ASN A 165 49.00 -17.86 25.58
N ARG A 166 48.29 -17.97 26.70
CA ARG A 166 47.66 -16.87 27.47
C ARG A 166 48.77 -16.23 28.36
N PRO A 167 48.63 -15.05 29.01
CA PRO A 167 47.50 -14.57 29.82
C PRO A 167 46.98 -13.21 29.27
N VAL A 168 46.35 -12.23 29.95
CA VAL A 168 45.97 -11.97 31.36
C VAL A 168 44.52 -11.40 31.39
N GLN A 169 43.91 -11.28 32.58
CA GLN A 169 42.64 -10.59 32.82
C GLN A 169 42.86 -9.09 33.15
N SER A 170 41.78 -8.30 33.03
CA SER A 170 41.55 -7.14 33.90
C SER A 170 40.04 -6.95 34.06
N ASN A 171 39.56 -7.13 35.29
CA ASN A 171 38.19 -6.86 35.68
C ASN A 171 38.07 -5.41 36.17
N SER A 172 36.91 -4.80 35.98
CA SER A 172 36.40 -3.80 36.91
C SER A 172 34.88 -3.85 36.89
N GLU A 173 34.32 -4.53 37.89
CA GLU A 173 32.91 -4.41 38.26
C GLU A 173 32.71 -3.09 39.01
N VAL A 174 31.59 -2.41 38.75
CA VAL A 174 30.80 -1.78 39.82
C VAL A 174 29.33 -2.05 39.49
N GLU A 175 28.66 -2.77 40.39
CA GLU A 175 27.25 -3.14 40.34
C GLU A 175 26.35 -2.03 40.96
N HIS A 176 25.05 -2.33 41.16
CA HIS A 176 23.89 -1.55 41.65
C HIS A 176 22.89 -1.27 40.50
N GLY A 177 21.73 -1.91 40.37
CA GLY A 177 21.07 -2.89 41.24
C GLY A 177 19.70 -2.39 41.71
N ILE A 178 18.63 -3.01 41.21
CA ILE A 178 17.31 -3.21 41.84
C ILE A 178 16.56 -4.21 40.95
N ALA A 179 15.96 -5.23 41.56
CA ALA A 179 15.18 -6.25 40.88
C ALA A 179 13.88 -6.52 41.64
N ASN A 180 12.88 -7.01 40.89
CA ASN A 180 11.68 -7.74 41.32
C ASN A 180 10.61 -6.99 42.15
N LEU A 181 9.39 -7.01 41.61
CA LEU A 181 8.36 -7.85 42.23
C LEU A 181 7.52 -8.53 41.14
N ALA A 182 7.02 -9.73 41.41
CA ALA A 182 6.27 -10.58 40.49
C ALA A 182 4.89 -10.92 41.07
N GLU A 183 3.97 -11.41 40.22
CA GLU A 183 3.13 -12.62 40.39
C GLU A 183 2.05 -12.63 39.27
N HIS A 184 1.94 -13.66 38.43
CA HIS A 184 1.38 -15.01 38.66
C HIS A 184 -0.15 -15.05 38.88
N VAL A 185 -0.89 -15.50 37.85
CA VAL A 185 -2.12 -16.27 38.00
C VAL A 185 -2.13 -17.40 36.96
N ASP A 186 -2.48 -18.60 37.43
CA ASP A 186 -2.47 -19.87 36.74
C ASP A 186 -3.35 -19.97 35.47
N ARG A 187 -2.98 -20.93 34.59
CA ARG A 187 -3.94 -21.65 33.74
C ARG A 187 -3.64 -23.14 33.79
N THR A 188 -4.33 -23.81 34.69
CA THR A 188 -4.32 -25.25 34.87
C THR A 188 -5.01 -26.00 33.74
N LEU A 189 -4.51 -27.22 33.49
CA LEU A 189 -5.02 -28.19 32.52
C LEU A 189 -6.30 -28.85 33.01
N LEU A 190 -7.25 -29.12 32.11
CA LEU A 190 -8.15 -30.28 32.23
C LEU A 190 -8.46 -30.87 30.84
N ASN A 191 -7.94 -32.09 30.61
CA ASN A 191 -8.54 -33.04 29.68
C ASN A 191 -9.70 -33.75 30.39
N THR A 192 -10.81 -34.00 29.70
CA THR A 192 -11.74 -35.08 30.05
C THR A 192 -12.24 -35.77 28.78
N SER A 193 -12.26 -37.09 28.81
CA SER A 193 -12.61 -38.00 27.72
C SER A 193 -14.06 -38.50 27.79
N SER A 194 -14.39 -39.36 26.82
CA SER A 194 -15.39 -40.44 26.82
C SER A 194 -16.70 -40.25 26.03
N ASP A 195 -16.73 -41.00 24.93
CA ASP A 195 -17.67 -42.08 24.63
C ASP A 195 -19.16 -41.78 24.36
N SER A 196 -19.50 -41.94 23.08
CA SER A 196 -20.33 -43.05 22.55
C SER A 196 -21.72 -43.33 23.14
N ASP A 197 -22.72 -43.32 22.27
CA ASP A 197 -23.77 -44.34 22.25
C ASP A 197 -24.23 -44.59 20.79
N ASP A 198 -24.29 -45.86 20.39
CA ASP A 198 -24.84 -46.34 19.12
C ASP A 198 -26.38 -46.42 19.18
N ILE A 199 -27.06 -46.51 18.01
CA ILE A 199 -28.21 -47.43 17.85
C ILE A 199 -28.54 -47.71 16.35
N ILE A 200 -28.19 -48.94 15.95
CA ILE A 200 -28.93 -49.93 15.13
C ILE A 200 -29.23 -49.65 13.64
N ASP A 201 -28.66 -50.55 12.83
CA ASP A 201 -28.91 -50.87 11.42
C ASP A 201 -30.30 -51.51 11.14
N ALA A 202 -30.86 -51.28 9.95
CA ALA A 202 -31.76 -52.23 9.30
C ALA A 202 -31.75 -52.06 7.77
N SER A 203 -31.47 -53.16 7.05
CA SER A 203 -31.20 -53.19 5.62
C SER A 203 -32.43 -53.53 4.75
N GLY A 204 -32.39 -53.16 3.46
CA GLY A 204 -33.41 -53.50 2.48
C GLY A 204 -33.00 -53.13 1.05
N ALA A 205 -32.47 -54.10 0.29
CA ALA A 205 -32.09 -53.92 -1.11
C ALA A 205 -33.29 -54.12 -2.06
N SER A 206 -33.22 -53.50 -3.25
CA SER A 206 -33.21 -54.20 -4.56
C SER A 206 -33.50 -53.30 -5.77
N ASP A 207 -32.83 -53.62 -6.88
CA ASP A 207 -33.18 -53.40 -8.29
C ASP A 207 -33.55 -52.01 -8.85
N ALA A 208 -32.62 -51.49 -9.66
CA ALA A 208 -32.95 -50.72 -10.86
C ALA A 208 -33.31 -51.67 -12.02
N PRO A 209 -33.95 -51.16 -13.09
CA PRO A 209 -33.31 -51.38 -14.38
C PRO A 209 -33.20 -50.15 -15.28
N ASP A 210 -32.09 -50.19 -16.01
CA ASP A 210 -31.60 -49.31 -17.07
C ASP A 210 -32.60 -49.01 -18.21
N ARG A 211 -32.53 -47.79 -18.77
CA ARG A 211 -33.00 -47.48 -20.14
C ARG A 211 -32.47 -46.13 -20.67
N LYS A 212 -31.58 -46.19 -21.66
CA LYS A 212 -31.27 -45.14 -22.65
C LYS A 212 -31.85 -45.57 -24.01
N PRO A 213 -32.22 -44.66 -24.93
CA PRO A 213 -31.23 -44.18 -25.91
C PRO A 213 -31.45 -42.76 -26.52
N GLN A 214 -30.40 -42.27 -27.22
CA GLN A 214 -30.34 -41.38 -28.42
C GLN A 214 -31.29 -40.15 -28.56
N VAL A 215 -30.84 -38.88 -28.73
CA VAL A 215 -29.91 -38.22 -29.71
C VAL A 215 -30.61 -37.66 -30.97
N LEU A 216 -30.79 -36.32 -31.00
CA LEU A 216 -30.84 -35.31 -32.10
C LEU A 216 -31.52 -34.04 -31.51
N GLY A 217 -31.17 -32.77 -31.75
CA GLY A 217 -30.02 -32.13 -32.41
C GLY A 217 -30.34 -30.65 -32.74
N GLN A 218 -29.40 -29.71 -32.48
CA GLN A 218 -29.40 -28.29 -32.93
C GLN A 218 -30.56 -27.36 -32.45
N ASP A 219 -30.42 -26.05 -32.29
CA ASP A 219 -29.28 -25.12 -32.29
C ASP A 219 -29.66 -23.86 -31.46
N SER A 220 -28.75 -23.32 -30.64
CA SER A 220 -28.80 -21.91 -30.16
C SER A 220 -27.49 -21.50 -29.49
N ARG A 221 -26.70 -20.66 -30.16
CA ARG A 221 -25.45 -20.08 -29.64
C ARG A 221 -25.77 -18.86 -28.76
N PRO A 222 -25.13 -18.70 -27.58
CA PRO A 222 -24.99 -17.38 -26.97
C PRO A 222 -24.06 -16.51 -27.83
N LEU A 223 -24.41 -15.24 -28.06
CA LEU A 223 -23.50 -14.31 -28.73
C LEU A 223 -22.32 -13.99 -27.81
N ALA A 224 -21.11 -14.26 -28.29
CA ALA A 224 -19.88 -13.71 -27.72
C ALA A 224 -19.52 -12.41 -28.43
N SER A 225 -19.26 -11.35 -27.67
CA SER A 225 -18.57 -10.15 -28.14
C SER A 225 -17.26 -9.98 -27.36
N GLY A 226 -16.15 -10.38 -27.97
CA GLY A 226 -14.85 -9.78 -27.65
C GLY A 226 -14.77 -8.34 -28.18
N THR A 227 -13.77 -7.53 -27.86
CA THR A 227 -12.42 -7.91 -27.42
C THR A 227 -11.75 -6.85 -26.52
N SER A 228 -11.00 -7.35 -25.53
CA SER A 228 -9.61 -6.96 -25.21
C SER A 228 -9.23 -5.50 -24.91
N THR A 229 -8.89 -5.24 -23.64
CA THR A 229 -7.48 -5.01 -23.27
C THR A 229 -7.13 -5.80 -22.00
N GLN A 230 -5.90 -6.29 -21.92
CA GLN A 230 -5.42 -7.13 -20.81
C GLN A 230 -5.48 -6.39 -19.47
N HIS A 231 -6.08 -7.01 -18.45
CA HIS A 231 -5.67 -6.91 -17.05
C HIS A 231 -5.89 -8.28 -16.40
N GLY A 232 -5.08 -8.63 -15.40
CA GLY A 232 -5.10 -9.95 -14.76
C GLY A 232 -6.45 -10.27 -14.11
N SER A 233 -6.68 -11.55 -13.85
CA SER A 233 -7.88 -12.09 -13.18
C SER A 233 -8.07 -11.54 -11.75
N HIS A 234 -8.51 -10.29 -11.63
CA HIS A 234 -8.97 -9.72 -10.37
C HIS A 234 -10.38 -10.22 -10.07
N VAL A 235 -10.48 -11.17 -9.13
CA VAL A 235 -11.72 -11.40 -8.40
C VAL A 235 -12.14 -10.07 -7.78
N ALA A 236 -13.28 -9.53 -8.19
CA ALA A 236 -13.73 -8.20 -7.77
C ALA A 236 -13.90 -8.16 -6.25
N SER A 237 -13.02 -7.43 -5.57
CA SER A 237 -12.92 -7.43 -4.11
C SER A 237 -13.45 -6.13 -3.51
N VAL A 238 -14.20 -6.28 -2.42
CA VAL A 238 -14.66 -5.18 -1.54
C VAL A 238 -13.51 -4.46 -0.83
N ALA A 239 -12.38 -5.17 -0.63
CA ALA A 239 -11.28 -4.64 0.18
C ALA A 239 -10.59 -3.45 -0.51
N VAL A 240 -10.26 -2.45 0.30
CA VAL A 240 -9.53 -1.24 -0.11
C VAL A 240 -8.07 -1.39 0.30
N SER A 241 -7.15 -1.28 -0.65
CA SER A 241 -5.71 -1.30 -0.36
C SER A 241 -5.22 0.04 0.23
N PRO A 242 -4.07 0.04 0.94
CA PRO A 242 -3.45 1.29 1.39
C PRO A 242 -3.16 2.29 0.25
N SER A 243 -2.84 1.82 -0.96
CA SER A 243 -2.60 2.66 -2.13
C SER A 243 -3.88 3.33 -2.63
N GLU A 244 -4.99 2.61 -2.69
CA GLU A 244 -6.28 3.19 -3.10
C GLU A 244 -6.80 4.18 -2.06
N MET A 245 -6.53 3.95 -0.76
CA MET A 245 -6.78 4.95 0.28
C MET A 245 -5.94 6.22 0.06
N PHE A 246 -4.67 6.08 -0.34
CA PHE A 246 -3.84 7.23 -0.69
C PHE A 246 -4.42 8.02 -1.88
N GLU A 247 -4.67 7.34 -3.00
CA GLU A 247 -5.12 7.96 -4.25
C GLU A 247 -6.53 8.56 -4.17
N SER A 248 -7.48 7.87 -3.53
CA SER A 248 -8.90 8.27 -3.50
C SER A 248 -9.31 9.05 -2.25
N VAL A 249 -8.47 9.11 -1.21
CA VAL A 249 -8.73 9.90 0.00
C VAL A 249 -7.64 10.94 0.22
N PHE A 250 -6.40 10.54 0.50
CA PHE A 250 -5.37 11.46 1.00
C PHE A 250 -4.99 12.56 0.00
N VAL A 251 -4.83 12.23 -1.29
CA VAL A 251 -4.55 13.23 -2.34
C VAL A 251 -5.62 14.33 -2.36
N LEU A 252 -6.89 13.91 -2.38
CA LEU A 252 -8.02 14.83 -2.52
C LEU A 252 -8.29 15.63 -1.23
N VAL A 253 -8.00 15.04 -0.06
CA VAL A 253 -8.02 15.74 1.22
C VAL A 253 -6.91 16.79 1.31
N GLU A 254 -5.71 16.51 0.80
CA GLU A 254 -4.61 17.49 0.80
C GLU A 254 -4.97 18.75 -0.01
N ASP A 255 -5.57 18.56 -1.19
CA ASP A 255 -6.06 19.65 -2.06
C ASP A 255 -7.12 20.52 -1.37
N GLU A 256 -8.05 19.91 -0.62
CA GLU A 256 -9.13 20.63 0.06
C GLU A 256 -8.70 21.28 1.39
N MET A 257 -7.75 20.69 2.12
CA MET A 257 -7.37 21.12 3.49
C MET A 257 -6.15 22.05 3.55
N MET A 258 -5.79 22.69 2.44
CA MET A 258 -4.55 23.46 2.24
C MET A 258 -4.22 24.54 3.29
N ALA A 259 -5.20 25.08 4.03
CA ALA A 259 -5.00 26.21 4.95
C ALA A 259 -4.47 25.82 6.35
N ASP A 260 -4.83 24.64 6.86
CA ASP A 260 -4.38 24.13 8.16
C ASP A 260 -4.09 22.63 8.07
N PRO A 261 -2.82 22.25 7.90
CA PRO A 261 -2.42 20.86 7.75
C PRO A 261 -2.28 20.12 9.09
N ALA A 262 -2.42 20.78 10.26
CA ALA A 262 -2.13 20.15 11.55
C ALA A 262 -3.00 18.92 11.82
N TYR A 263 -4.29 19.01 11.48
CA TYR A 263 -5.21 17.88 11.54
C TYR A 263 -4.84 16.76 10.56
N LEU A 264 -4.53 17.10 9.30
CA LEU A 264 -4.16 16.11 8.27
C LEU A 264 -2.87 15.36 8.64
N ILE A 265 -1.87 16.06 9.19
CA ILE A 265 -0.64 15.50 9.76
C ILE A 265 -0.98 14.44 10.83
N SER A 266 -1.94 14.72 11.72
CA SER A 266 -2.40 13.75 12.72
C SER A 266 -3.13 12.55 12.11
N ILE A 267 -3.99 12.75 11.10
CA ILE A 267 -4.67 11.65 10.40
C ILE A 267 -3.66 10.75 9.65
N ILE A 268 -2.66 11.32 9.00
CA ILE A 268 -1.61 10.56 8.31
C ILE A 268 -0.78 9.74 9.30
N MET A 269 -0.38 10.32 10.44
CA MET A 269 0.33 9.58 11.50
C MET A 269 -0.49 8.41 12.03
N GLU A 270 -1.79 8.62 12.23
CA GLU A 270 -2.70 7.59 12.73
C GLU A 270 -2.93 6.49 11.68
N PHE A 271 -3.00 6.85 10.39
CA PHE A 271 -3.03 5.87 9.29
C PHE A 271 -1.72 5.06 9.20
N LEU A 272 -0.54 5.68 9.33
CA LEU A 272 0.75 4.97 9.37
C LEU A 272 0.80 3.98 10.54
N ARG A 273 0.31 4.39 11.72
CA ARG A 273 0.16 3.52 12.90
C ARG A 273 -0.77 2.33 12.60
N SER A 274 -1.90 2.57 11.93
CA SER A 274 -2.88 1.53 11.59
C SER A 274 -2.38 0.55 10.52
N VAL A 275 -1.72 1.05 9.48
CA VAL A 275 -1.06 0.23 8.44
C VAL A 275 0.00 -0.69 9.07
N SER A 276 0.83 -0.14 9.96
CA SER A 276 1.83 -0.91 10.72
C SER A 276 1.18 -1.99 11.59
N ARG A 277 0.13 -1.65 12.35
CA ARG A 277 -0.62 -2.59 13.19
C ARG A 277 -1.28 -3.72 12.39
N ALA A 278 -1.78 -3.43 11.19
CA ALA A 278 -2.37 -4.40 10.27
C ALA A 278 -1.34 -5.32 9.60
N GLY A 279 -0.03 -5.06 9.76
CA GLY A 279 1.07 -5.79 9.11
C GLY A 279 1.22 -5.45 7.63
N LEU A 280 0.75 -4.28 7.21
CA LEU A 280 0.76 -3.79 5.83
C LEU A 280 1.92 -2.82 5.60
N LYS A 281 2.25 -2.56 4.31
CA LYS A 281 3.21 -1.51 3.93
C LYS A 281 2.48 -0.22 3.58
N ALA A 282 3.03 0.91 4.01
CA ALA A 282 2.50 2.22 3.67
C ALA A 282 2.90 2.62 2.22
N PRO A 283 2.05 3.37 1.49
CA PRO A 283 2.40 3.89 0.18
C PRO A 283 3.58 4.89 0.27
N PRO A 284 4.65 4.78 -0.54
CA PRO A 284 5.80 5.69 -0.46
C PRO A 284 5.44 7.17 -0.64
N ASN A 285 4.46 7.47 -1.49
CA ASN A 285 3.98 8.82 -1.75
C ASN A 285 3.35 9.48 -0.50
N LEU A 286 2.86 8.69 0.46
CA LEU A 286 2.35 9.20 1.73
C LEU A 286 3.48 9.79 2.60
N PHE A 287 4.69 9.23 2.53
CA PHE A 287 5.85 9.78 3.23
C PHE A 287 6.29 11.13 2.62
N VAL A 288 6.21 11.25 1.29
CA VAL A 288 6.49 12.49 0.55
C VAL A 288 5.48 13.59 0.91
N MET A 289 4.18 13.26 0.90
CA MET A 289 3.09 14.13 1.35
C MET A 289 3.31 14.59 2.80
N MET A 290 3.50 13.65 3.73
CA MET A 290 3.73 13.95 5.15
C MET A 290 4.90 14.90 5.37
N THR A 291 6.01 14.69 4.66
CA THR A 291 7.20 15.55 4.72
C THR A 291 6.91 16.96 4.21
N THR A 292 6.15 17.07 3.13
CA THR A 292 5.73 18.35 2.53
C THR A 292 4.81 19.14 3.46
N LEU A 293 3.85 18.47 4.09
CA LEU A 293 2.96 19.07 5.09
C LEU A 293 3.72 19.56 6.33
N LEU A 294 4.66 18.77 6.84
CA LEU A 294 5.52 19.17 7.97
C LEU A 294 6.41 20.38 7.61
N ALA A 295 7.04 20.37 6.43
CA ALA A 295 7.91 21.47 5.99
C ALA A 295 7.10 22.76 5.78
N ARG A 296 5.94 22.69 5.14
CA ARG A 296 5.00 23.82 4.99
C ARG A 296 4.53 24.39 6.33
N SER A 297 4.52 23.55 7.37
CA SER A 297 4.19 23.95 8.76
C SER A 297 5.40 24.44 9.57
N ASN A 298 6.59 24.54 8.97
CA ASN A 298 7.88 24.77 9.64
C ASN A 298 8.26 23.73 10.73
N ARG A 299 7.66 22.53 10.70
CA ARG A 299 7.87 21.44 11.69
C ARG A 299 9.09 20.58 11.35
N TYR A 300 10.20 21.22 10.95
CA TYR A 300 11.44 20.55 10.55
C TYR A 300 12.05 19.60 11.62
N PRO A 301 11.97 19.87 12.94
CA PRO A 301 12.43 18.91 13.95
C PRO A 301 11.68 17.56 13.91
N GLU A 302 10.41 17.56 13.54
CA GLU A 302 9.61 16.34 13.43
C GLU A 302 9.96 15.54 12.18
N ILE A 303 10.31 16.21 11.08
CA ILE A 303 10.88 15.53 9.90
C ILE A 303 12.16 14.77 10.30
N ALA A 304 13.06 15.41 11.06
CA ALA A 304 14.27 14.76 11.55
C ALA A 304 13.95 13.56 12.46
N LEU A 305 13.05 13.73 13.44
CA LEU A 305 12.63 12.65 14.33
C LEU A 305 11.98 11.48 13.56
N PHE A 306 11.10 11.74 12.60
CA PHE A 306 10.40 10.68 11.88
C PHE A 306 11.30 9.92 10.90
N VAL A 307 12.29 10.60 10.29
CA VAL A 307 13.33 9.93 9.48
C VAL A 307 14.27 9.10 10.37
N SER A 308 14.80 9.68 11.46
CA SER A 308 15.72 8.96 12.36
C SER A 308 15.08 7.75 13.04
N ASN A 309 13.79 7.83 13.40
CA ASN A 309 13.04 6.70 13.98
C ASN A 309 12.41 5.77 12.93
N LYS A 310 12.68 5.97 11.63
CA LYS A 310 12.16 5.14 10.51
C LYS A 310 10.62 5.06 10.45
N ILE A 311 9.94 6.09 10.94
CA ILE A 311 8.49 6.31 10.78
C ILE A 311 8.18 6.70 9.32
N LEU A 312 9.04 7.55 8.75
CA LEU A 312 9.12 7.74 7.30
C LEU A 312 10.16 6.75 6.76
N GLU A 313 9.72 5.70 6.06
CA GLU A 313 10.67 4.72 5.52
C GLU A 313 11.55 5.40 4.45
N PRO A 314 12.88 5.20 4.49
CA PRO A 314 13.78 5.86 3.54
C PRO A 314 13.48 5.41 2.11
N SER A 315 13.30 6.32 1.16
CA SER A 315 13.10 6.00 -0.27
C SER A 315 13.85 7.01 -1.16
N LYS A 316 13.95 6.74 -2.47
CA LYS A 316 14.56 7.71 -3.40
C LYS A 316 13.74 8.99 -3.45
N GLU A 317 12.42 8.84 -3.55
CA GLU A 317 11.43 9.91 -3.67
C GLU A 317 11.44 10.78 -2.41
N LEU A 318 11.46 10.17 -1.23
CA LEU A 318 11.58 10.87 0.05
C LEU A 318 12.93 11.60 0.17
N ALA A 319 14.04 10.98 -0.22
CA ALA A 319 15.36 11.60 -0.17
C ALA A 319 15.44 12.85 -1.08
N MET A 320 14.92 12.76 -2.30
CA MET A 320 14.82 13.90 -3.23
C MET A 320 13.92 15.00 -2.67
N GLN A 321 12.77 14.65 -2.08
CA GLN A 321 11.87 15.63 -1.46
C GLN A 321 12.51 16.35 -0.27
N LEU A 322 13.27 15.63 0.57
CA LEU A 322 14.04 16.22 1.69
C LEU A 322 15.13 17.17 1.19
N MET A 323 15.79 16.86 0.07
CA MET A 323 16.78 17.75 -0.54
C MET A 323 16.15 19.03 -1.11
N GLU A 324 14.97 18.93 -1.72
CA GLU A 324 14.24 20.05 -2.32
C GLU A 324 13.64 20.98 -1.26
N LEU A 325 12.89 20.45 -0.30
CA LEU A 325 12.36 21.20 0.85
C LEU A 325 13.49 21.74 1.74
N GLY A 326 14.67 21.10 1.69
CA GLY A 326 15.87 21.47 2.43
C GLY A 326 16.70 22.58 1.81
N GLN A 327 16.35 23.14 0.64
CA GLN A 327 17.12 24.23 -0.01
C GLN A 327 17.41 25.41 0.94
N GLN A 328 16.46 25.77 1.81
CA GLN A 328 16.61 26.82 2.83
C GLN A 328 16.88 26.27 4.24
N HIS A 329 16.85 24.94 4.43
CA HIS A 329 17.03 24.28 5.73
C HIS A 329 18.07 23.15 5.63
N SER A 330 19.35 23.54 5.77
CA SER A 330 20.52 22.65 5.64
C SER A 330 20.43 21.32 6.39
N PRO A 331 19.92 21.24 7.66
CA PRO A 331 19.76 19.95 8.33
C PRO A 331 18.81 18.99 7.61
N THR A 332 17.73 19.49 7.02
CA THR A 332 16.77 18.65 6.25
C THR A 332 17.35 18.22 4.92
N ARG A 333 18.08 19.10 4.22
CA ARG A 333 18.80 18.72 3.01
C ARG A 333 19.81 17.61 3.28
N LYS A 334 20.57 17.74 4.38
CA LYS A 334 21.53 16.72 4.83
C LYS A 334 20.86 15.37 5.09
N LEU A 335 19.66 15.32 5.69
CA LEU A 335 18.91 14.06 5.87
C LEU A 335 18.62 13.39 4.52
N GLY A 336 18.23 14.14 3.49
CA GLY A 336 18.04 13.60 2.14
C GLY A 336 19.33 13.03 1.55
N VAL A 337 20.44 13.77 1.65
CA VAL A 337 21.77 13.34 1.17
C VAL A 337 22.26 12.09 1.92
N ASP A 338 22.13 12.05 3.25
CA ASP A 338 22.46 10.90 4.08
C ASP A 338 21.58 9.68 3.73
N MET A 339 20.30 9.89 3.41
CA MET A 339 19.37 8.84 2.97
C MET A 339 19.73 8.24 1.60
N LEU A 340 20.15 9.07 0.62
CA LEU A 340 20.70 8.57 -0.65
C LEU A 340 21.93 7.68 -0.43
N ARG A 341 22.81 8.07 0.50
CA ARG A 341 23.99 7.29 0.88
C ARG A 341 23.63 5.94 1.53
N GLU A 342 22.70 5.95 2.48
CA GLU A 342 22.24 4.74 3.19
C GLU A 342 21.52 3.77 2.25
N ARG A 343 20.76 4.28 1.26
CA ARG A 343 20.09 3.47 0.24
C ARG A 343 20.99 3.00 -0.91
N GLY A 344 22.25 3.40 -0.97
CA GLY A 344 23.17 3.04 -2.07
C GLY A 344 22.84 3.70 -3.41
N LEU A 345 22.12 4.83 -3.39
CA LEU A 345 21.72 5.59 -4.59
C LEU A 345 22.90 6.45 -5.08
N HIS A 346 23.98 5.78 -5.48
CA HIS A 346 25.30 6.38 -5.65
C HIS A 346 25.35 7.50 -6.71
N HIS A 347 24.60 7.38 -7.81
CA HIS A 347 24.51 8.43 -8.83
C HIS A 347 23.84 9.69 -8.28
N ASP A 348 22.67 9.53 -7.66
CA ASP A 348 21.92 10.64 -7.08
C ASP A 348 22.72 11.31 -5.94
N TYR A 349 23.41 10.52 -5.11
CA TYR A 349 24.30 11.02 -4.04
C TYR A 349 25.47 11.87 -4.58
N VAL A 350 26.14 11.41 -5.65
CA VAL A 350 27.23 12.17 -6.28
C VAL A 350 26.69 13.46 -6.89
N THR A 351 25.51 13.43 -7.52
CA THR A 351 24.83 14.62 -8.05
C THR A 351 24.43 15.59 -6.94
N ALA A 352 23.99 15.11 -5.78
CA ALA A 352 23.69 15.94 -4.62
C ALA A 352 24.95 16.67 -4.09
N LEU A 353 26.06 15.94 -3.92
CA LEU A 353 27.34 16.53 -3.49
C LEU A 353 27.86 17.61 -4.46
N LEU A 354 27.60 17.48 -5.76
CA LEU A 354 27.94 18.51 -6.75
C LEU A 354 27.14 19.78 -6.58
N GLN A 355 25.82 19.67 -6.37
CA GLN A 355 24.94 20.82 -6.13
C GLN A 355 25.38 21.58 -4.87
N ASP A 356 25.78 20.86 -3.83
CA ASP A 356 26.23 21.41 -2.55
C ASP A 356 27.70 21.91 -2.59
N GLY A 357 28.41 21.75 -3.71
CA GLY A 357 29.77 22.25 -3.92
C GLY A 357 30.90 21.33 -3.44
N TYR A 358 30.60 20.11 -2.97
CA TYR A 358 31.57 19.13 -2.47
C TYR A 358 32.23 18.30 -3.58
N HIS A 359 32.68 18.96 -4.66
CA HIS A 359 33.21 18.33 -5.89
C HIS A 359 34.30 17.28 -5.64
N LEU A 360 35.25 17.53 -4.72
CA LEU A 360 36.31 16.57 -4.41
C LEU A 360 35.81 15.34 -3.64
N GLU A 361 34.81 15.50 -2.78
CA GLU A 361 34.16 14.36 -2.12
C GLU A 361 33.36 13.55 -3.14
N ALA A 362 32.61 14.23 -4.01
CA ALA A 362 31.86 13.62 -5.11
C ALA A 362 32.77 12.74 -6.01
N LEU A 363 33.94 13.23 -6.41
CA LEU A 363 34.94 12.45 -7.18
C LEU A 363 35.51 11.27 -6.39
N ARG A 364 35.86 11.48 -5.10
CA ARG A 364 36.38 10.40 -4.24
C ARG A 364 35.34 9.29 -4.04
N TYR A 365 34.08 9.66 -3.85
CA TYR A 365 32.96 8.73 -3.71
C TYR A 365 32.68 8.00 -5.03
N ALA A 366 32.60 8.72 -6.15
CA ALA A 366 32.44 8.14 -7.48
C ALA A 366 33.53 7.10 -7.77
N ARG A 367 34.80 7.41 -7.48
CA ARG A 367 35.92 6.46 -7.62
C ARG A 367 35.76 5.23 -6.73
N LYS A 368 35.37 5.43 -5.45
CA LYS A 368 35.20 4.33 -4.48
C LYS A 368 34.09 3.36 -4.88
N TYR A 369 32.95 3.86 -5.36
CA TYR A 369 31.79 3.06 -5.73
C TYR A 369 31.65 2.82 -7.25
N LYS A 370 32.69 3.15 -8.04
CA LYS A 370 32.75 2.97 -9.51
C LYS A 370 31.55 3.56 -10.26
N VAL A 371 31.11 4.75 -9.85
CA VAL A 371 29.92 5.43 -10.40
C VAL A 371 30.26 6.10 -11.75
N ILE A 372 30.25 5.33 -12.84
CA ILE A 372 30.60 5.82 -14.18
C ILE A 372 29.52 6.67 -14.86
N THR A 373 28.30 6.70 -14.32
CA THR A 373 27.15 7.46 -14.84
C THR A 373 27.21 8.97 -14.55
N VAL A 374 28.29 9.41 -13.90
CA VAL A 374 28.53 10.79 -13.49
C VAL A 374 28.91 11.63 -14.72
N GLN A 375 28.21 12.74 -14.96
CA GLN A 375 28.46 13.63 -16.11
C GLN A 375 29.74 14.45 -15.91
N PRO A 376 30.81 14.26 -16.72
CA PRO A 376 32.07 14.99 -16.52
C PRO A 376 31.94 16.50 -16.65
N VAL A 377 31.06 16.96 -17.57
CA VAL A 377 30.82 18.39 -17.88
C VAL A 377 30.51 19.21 -16.63
N LEU A 378 29.65 18.72 -15.74
CA LEU A 378 29.22 19.42 -14.53
C LEU A 378 30.38 19.72 -13.56
N PHE A 379 31.42 18.87 -13.53
CA PHE A 379 32.62 19.08 -12.72
C PHE A 379 33.57 20.07 -13.40
N LEU A 380 33.70 19.96 -14.72
CA LEU A 380 34.61 20.77 -15.53
C LEU A 380 34.13 22.23 -15.60
N GLU A 381 32.83 22.47 -15.76
CA GLU A 381 32.21 23.81 -15.67
C GLU A 381 32.52 24.48 -14.34
N LYS A 382 32.42 23.72 -13.23
CA LYS A 382 32.73 24.23 -11.89
C LYS A 382 34.22 24.49 -11.70
N ALA A 383 35.11 23.66 -12.25
CA ALA A 383 36.55 23.92 -12.23
C ALA A 383 36.95 25.17 -13.02
N VAL A 384 36.30 25.41 -14.18
CA VAL A 384 36.44 26.65 -14.96
C VAL A 384 35.92 27.85 -14.18
N ALA A 385 34.75 27.75 -13.53
CA ALA A 385 34.18 28.83 -12.73
C ALA A 385 35.03 29.22 -11.50
N ILE A 386 35.79 28.27 -10.95
CA ILE A 386 36.78 28.50 -9.88
C ILE A 386 38.09 29.12 -10.42
N ASN A 387 38.24 29.24 -11.74
CA ASN A 387 39.41 29.74 -12.45
C ASN A 387 40.73 29.04 -12.05
N SER A 388 40.67 27.72 -11.83
CA SER A 388 41.83 26.91 -11.42
C SER A 388 42.23 25.91 -12.50
N ALA A 389 43.25 26.27 -13.28
CA ALA A 389 43.82 25.41 -14.32
C ALA A 389 44.27 24.04 -13.76
N GLN A 390 44.82 24.02 -12.55
CA GLN A 390 45.26 22.78 -11.89
C GLN A 390 44.08 21.84 -11.55
N ASN A 391 42.96 22.38 -11.04
CA ASN A 391 41.76 21.58 -10.79
C ASN A 391 41.14 21.08 -12.10
N LEU A 392 41.09 21.92 -13.14
CA LEU A 392 40.58 21.54 -14.45
C LEU A 392 41.42 20.43 -15.09
N ALA A 393 42.76 20.53 -15.06
CA ALA A 393 43.67 19.51 -15.54
C ALA A 393 43.54 18.18 -14.78
N ALA A 394 43.39 18.24 -13.45
CA ALA A 394 43.19 17.06 -12.61
C ALA A 394 41.86 16.35 -12.92
N MET A 395 40.76 17.12 -13.08
CA MET A 395 39.46 16.56 -13.44
C MET A 395 39.44 15.99 -14.86
N LEU A 396 40.04 16.68 -15.85
CA LEU A 396 40.18 16.15 -17.21
C LEU A 396 40.95 14.84 -17.23
N SER A 397 42.03 14.73 -16.45
CA SER A 397 42.82 13.50 -16.31
C SER A 397 42.02 12.39 -15.63
N PHE A 398 41.31 12.71 -14.54
CA PHE A 398 40.43 11.77 -13.84
C PHE A 398 39.36 11.19 -14.76
N PHE A 399 38.54 12.02 -15.41
CA PHE A 399 37.48 11.53 -16.30
C PHE A 399 38.02 10.83 -17.56
N SER A 400 39.23 11.18 -18.01
CA SER A 400 39.94 10.49 -19.10
C SER A 400 40.34 9.04 -18.78
N GLU A 401 40.45 8.69 -17.50
CA GLU A 401 40.75 7.34 -17.00
C GLU A 401 39.49 6.64 -16.48
N PHE A 402 38.63 7.39 -15.77
CA PHE A 402 37.49 6.87 -15.03
C PHE A 402 36.22 6.68 -15.87
N THR A 403 36.00 7.51 -16.88
CA THR A 403 34.79 7.47 -17.73
C THR A 403 35.15 6.95 -19.13
N PRO A 404 34.71 5.74 -19.53
CA PRO A 404 34.87 5.24 -20.89
C PRO A 404 34.32 6.25 -21.91
N THR A 405 34.94 6.29 -23.10
CA THR A 405 34.60 7.20 -24.22
C THR A 405 34.65 8.72 -23.97
N PHE A 406 34.98 9.20 -22.75
CA PHE A 406 35.05 10.65 -22.49
C PHE A 406 36.06 11.37 -23.41
N LYS A 407 37.23 10.77 -23.70
CA LYS A 407 38.23 11.33 -24.62
C LYS A 407 37.72 11.57 -26.06
N THR A 408 36.63 10.91 -26.45
CA THR A 408 36.03 11.03 -27.79
C THR A 408 34.84 12.00 -27.85
N THR A 409 34.44 12.62 -26.73
CA THR A 409 33.36 13.63 -26.74
C THR A 409 33.88 15.02 -27.10
N SER A 410 32.99 15.85 -27.66
CA SER A 410 33.26 17.27 -27.94
C SER A 410 33.66 18.04 -26.69
N ASP A 411 33.12 17.67 -25.53
CA ASP A 411 33.39 18.34 -24.25
C ASP A 411 34.85 18.18 -23.83
N TYR A 412 35.45 17.00 -24.02
CA TYR A 412 36.87 16.81 -23.76
C TYR A 412 37.74 17.77 -24.59
N GLY A 413 37.42 17.94 -25.88
CA GLY A 413 38.09 18.91 -26.75
C GLY A 413 37.90 20.35 -26.28
N ARG A 414 36.67 20.74 -25.93
CA ARG A 414 36.31 22.08 -25.44
C ARG A 414 37.05 22.44 -24.15
N TYR A 415 36.98 21.59 -23.13
CA TYR A 415 37.64 21.86 -21.84
C TYR A 415 39.16 21.76 -21.92
N ARG A 416 39.71 20.98 -22.86
CA ARG A 416 41.14 20.98 -23.15
C ARG A 416 41.61 22.28 -23.80
N HIS A 417 40.81 22.89 -24.69
CA HIS A 417 41.10 24.21 -25.26
C HIS A 417 41.09 25.30 -24.18
N ILE A 418 40.04 25.32 -23.35
CA ILE A 418 39.93 26.26 -22.22
C ILE A 418 41.14 26.13 -21.29
N LEU A 419 41.57 24.89 -20.97
CA LEU A 419 42.77 24.67 -20.17
C LEU A 419 44.04 25.25 -20.81
N SER A 420 44.19 25.19 -22.14
CA SER A 420 45.33 25.80 -22.84
C SER A 420 45.26 27.31 -23.00
N GLU A 421 44.11 27.94 -22.71
CA GLU A 421 43.98 29.41 -22.62
C GLU A 421 44.20 29.93 -21.19
N MET A 422 44.16 29.04 -20.19
CA MET A 422 44.38 29.35 -18.77
C MET A 422 45.85 29.16 -18.30
N ILE A 423 46.72 28.66 -19.17
CA ILE A 423 48.14 28.35 -18.90
C ILE A 423 49.02 29.23 -19.81
#